data_AF-A0A4U0H5Q9-F1
#
_entry.id   AF-A0A4U0H5Q9-F1
#
_cell.length_a   1.000
_cell.length_b   1.000
_cell.length_c   1.000
_cell.angle_alpha   90.00
_cell.angle_beta   90.00
_cell.angle_gamma   90.00
#
_symmetry.space_group_name_H-M   'P 1'
#
loop_
_entity.id
_entity.type
_entity.pdbx_description
1 polymer ?
#
loop_
_entity_poly.entity_id
_entity_poly.type
_entity_poly.pdbx_seq_one_letter_code
_entity_poly.pdbx_strand_id
1 'polypeptide(L)' 'MATLSGLSKNGADSVDLYIEEKELAMRIEEGLAKLPPKMREVFELSRIDELSYSEIAEKLNITKHLVKKQMSNALKII' A
#
# COMPACT_ATOMS: atom_id res chain seq x y z
N MET A 1 7.65 35.25 -16.12
CA MET A 1 6.45 34.65 -15.51
C MET A 1 6.93 33.58 -14.53
N ALA A 2 6.69 33.82 -13.24
CA ALA A 2 6.75 32.89 -12.08
C ALA A 2 8.06 32.13 -11.78
N THR A 3 8.97 32.83 -11.10
CA THR A 3 9.69 32.43 -9.87
C THR A 3 10.04 30.96 -9.59
N LEU A 4 11.30 30.60 -9.85
CA LEU A 4 12.08 29.62 -9.08
C LEU A 4 12.44 30.19 -7.69
N SER A 5 11.42 30.43 -6.86
CA SER A 5 11.64 30.92 -5.50
C SER A 5 12.06 29.75 -4.60
N GLY A 6 13.35 29.72 -4.27
CA GLY A 6 13.83 29.39 -2.93
C GLY A 6 13.57 27.98 -2.41
N LEU A 7 14.36 27.00 -2.87
CA LEU A 7 14.69 25.85 -2.04
C LEU A 7 15.92 26.17 -1.19
N SER A 8 15.75 27.04 -0.20
CA SER A 8 16.64 27.08 0.97
C SER A 8 16.26 25.90 1.85
N LYS A 9 16.70 24.69 1.47
CA LYS A 9 16.48 23.47 2.27
C LYS A 9 17.38 23.51 3.50
N ASN A 10 16.81 23.94 4.62
CA ASN A 10 17.40 23.76 5.92
C ASN A 10 17.37 22.27 6.26
N GLY A 11 18.45 21.73 6.86
CA GLY A 11 18.55 20.30 7.22
C GLY A 11 17.45 19.79 8.17
N ALA A 12 16.68 20.69 8.80
CA ALA A 12 15.50 20.37 9.59
C ALA A 12 14.33 19.84 8.73
N ASP A 13 14.08 20.43 7.56
CA ASP A 13 12.98 20.01 6.67
C ASP A 13 13.25 18.61 6.11
N SER A 14 14.52 18.25 5.86
CA SER A 14 14.89 16.90 5.43
C SER A 14 14.76 15.85 6.54
N VAL A 15 14.91 16.25 7.81
CA VAL A 15 14.76 15.34 8.95
C VAL A 15 13.28 15.09 9.23
N ASP A 16 12.43 16.12 9.18
CA ASP A 16 10.99 15.96 9.35
C ASP A 16 10.38 15.11 8.23
N LEU A 17 10.74 15.36 6.96
CA LEU A 17 10.30 14.52 5.84
C LEU A 17 10.73 13.05 6.00
N TYR A 18 11.96 12.81 6.46
CA TYR A 18 12.45 11.45 6.70
C TYR A 18 11.70 10.74 7.84
N ILE A 19 11.33 11.47 8.90
CA ILE A 19 10.52 10.93 10.00
C ILE A 19 9.12 10.59 9.49
N GLU A 20 8.48 11.47 8.73
CA GLU A 20 7.16 11.25 8.14
C GLU A 20 7.14 10.03 7.21
N GLU A 21 8.15 9.88 6.35
CA GLU A 21 8.31 8.71 5.48
C GLU A 21 8.42 7.41 6.30
N LYS A 22 9.21 7.43 7.38
CA LYS A 22 9.37 6.29 8.27
C LYS A 22 8.08 5.92 8.99
N GLU A 23 7.36 6.90 9.53
CA GLU A 23 6.09 6.67 10.21
C GLU A 23 5.04 6.10 9.25
N LEU A 24 4.99 6.62 8.02
CA LEU A 24 4.09 6.10 7.00
C LEU A 24 4.42 4.65 6.65
N ALA A 25 5.70 4.33 6.43
CA ALA A 25 6.15 2.97 6.16
C ALA A 25 5.79 2.01 7.31
N MET A 26 6.03 2.42 8.55
CA MET A 26 5.66 1.62 9.74
C MET A 26 4.16 1.35 9.81
N ARG A 27 3.31 2.35 9.56
CA ARG A 27 1.84 2.15 9.58
C ARG A 27 1.38 1.16 8.50
N ILE A 28 2.01 1.21 7.32
CA ILE A 28 1.73 0.24 6.24
C ILE A 28 2.15 -1.16 6.69
N GLU A 29 3.36 -1.32 7.23
CA GLU A 29 3.84 -2.62 7.74
C GLU A 29 2.95 -3.17 8.85
N GLU A 30 2.52 -2.34 9.80
CA GLU A 30 1.59 -2.72 10.86
C GLU A 30 0.22 -3.14 10.30
N GLY A 31 -0.30 -2.42 9.30
CA GLY A 31 -1.53 -2.77 8.60
C GLY A 31 -1.41 -4.12 7.91
N LEU A 32 -0.32 -4.34 7.18
CA LEU A 32 -0.02 -5.61 6.51
C LEU A 32 0.12 -6.75 7.52
N ALA A 33 0.78 -6.53 8.66
CA ALA A 33 0.95 -7.52 9.73
C ALA A 33 -0.39 -8.02 10.30
N LYS A 34 -1.41 -7.15 10.36
CA LYS A 34 -2.77 -7.47 10.84
C LYS A 34 -3.61 -8.25 9.82
N LEU A 35 -3.21 -8.30 8.55
CA LEU A 35 -3.96 -9.04 7.53
C LEU A 35 -3.84 -10.56 7.74
N PRO A 36 -4.97 -11.29 7.76
CA PRO A 36 -4.98 -12.73 7.60
C PRO A 36 -4.23 -13.17 6.33
N PRO A 37 -3.58 -14.35 6.32
CA PRO A 37 -2.72 -14.78 5.22
C PRO A 37 -3.37 -14.70 3.83
N LYS A 38 -4.60 -15.17 3.69
CA LYS A 38 -5.33 -15.15 2.40
C LYS A 38 -5.69 -13.75 1.90
N MET A 39 -5.86 -12.79 2.83
CA MET A 39 -6.13 -11.40 2.46
C MET A 39 -4.85 -10.69 2.06
N ARG A 40 -3.75 -10.98 2.77
CA ARG A 40 -2.42 -10.48 2.43
C ARG A 40 -2.01 -10.95 1.03
N GLU A 41 -2.16 -12.24 0.75
CA GLU A 41 -1.85 -12.81 -0.57
C GLU A 41 -2.63 -12.11 -1.70
N VAL A 42 -3.94 -11.88 -1.52
CA VAL A 42 -4.75 -11.13 -2.51
C VAL A 42 -4.31 -9.67 -2.64
N PHE A 43 -3.91 -9.04 -1.54
CA PHE A 43 -3.40 -7.66 -1.54
C PHE A 43 -2.08 -7.55 -2.31
N GLU A 44 -1.11 -8.40 -1.97
CA GLU A 44 0.22 -8.44 -2.60
C GLU A 44 0.10 -8.71 -4.11
N LEU A 45 -0.68 -9.71 -4.50
CA LEU A 45 -0.90 -10.02 -5.92
C LEU A 45 -1.49 -8.84 -6.71
N SER A 46 -2.30 -7.99 -6.08
CA SER A 46 -2.91 -6.83 -6.77
C SER A 46 -2.09 -5.56 -6.73
N ARG A 47 -1.29 -5.35 -5.67
CA ARG A 47 -0.59 -4.08 -5.42
C ARG A 47 0.91 -4.15 -5.67
N ILE A 48 1.49 -5.34 -5.56
CA ILE A 48 2.91 -5.58 -5.82
C ILE A 48 3.06 -6.23 -7.19
N ASP A 49 2.33 -7.31 -7.45
CA ASP A 49 2.39 -8.02 -8.74
C ASP A 49 1.46 -7.40 -9.81
N GLU A 50 0.70 -6.36 -9.45
CA GLU A 50 -0.23 -5.62 -10.33
C GLU A 50 -1.25 -6.49 -11.09
N LEU A 51 -1.54 -7.69 -10.60
CA LEU A 51 -2.49 -8.59 -11.24
C LEU A 51 -3.92 -8.07 -11.13
N SER A 52 -4.69 -8.27 -12.18
CA SER A 52 -6.13 -8.01 -12.18
C SER A 52 -6.87 -9.00 -11.29
N TYR A 53 -8.07 -8.61 -10.83
CA TYR A 53 -8.88 -9.51 -10.00
C TYR A 53 -9.30 -10.80 -10.72
N SER A 54 -9.29 -10.81 -12.06
CA SER A 54 -9.52 -12.03 -12.84
C SER A 54 -8.31 -12.96 -12.77
N GLU A 55 -7.10 -12.45 -12.97
CA GLU A 55 -5.86 -13.23 -12.88
C GLU A 55 -5.63 -13.78 -11.47
N ILE A 56 -5.94 -13.00 -10.44
CA ILE A 56 -5.86 -13.45 -9.04
C ILE A 56 -6.87 -14.58 -8.78
N ALA A 57 -8.09 -14.45 -9.31
CA ALA A 57 -9.13 -15.47 -9.16
C ALA A 57 -8.68 -16.80 -9.78
N GLU A 58 -8.09 -16.76 -10.98
CA GLU A 58 -7.54 -17.94 -11.65
C GLU A 58 -6.34 -18.52 -10.88
N LYS A 59 -5.38 -17.67 -10.48
CA LYS A 59 -4.16 -18.08 -9.77
C LYS A 59 -4.45 -18.75 -8.42
N LEU A 60 -5.43 -18.24 -7.67
CA LEU A 60 -5.81 -18.77 -6.36
C LEU A 60 -6.95 -19.78 -6.42
N ASN A 61 -7.48 -20.08 -7.61
CA ASN A 61 -8.65 -20.93 -7.84
C ASN A 61 -9.86 -20.53 -6.96
N ILE A 62 -10.18 -19.23 -6.94
CA ILE A 62 -11.31 -18.63 -6.23
C ILE A 62 -12.15 -17.77 -7.17
N THR A 63 -13.33 -17.35 -6.72
CA THR A 63 -14.17 -16.46 -7.53
C THR A 63 -13.66 -15.01 -7.49
N LYS A 64 -13.84 -14.28 -8.60
CA LYS A 64 -13.57 -12.83 -8.67
C LYS A 64 -14.33 -12.03 -7.59
N HIS A 65 -15.52 -12.49 -7.21
CA HIS A 65 -16.27 -11.92 -6.09
C HIS A 65 -15.53 -12.09 -4.75
N LEU A 66 -14.95 -13.26 -4.49
CA LEU A 66 -14.15 -13.48 -3.29
C LEU A 66 -12.90 -12.62 -3.29
N VAL A 67 -12.20 -12.46 -4.42
CA VAL A 67 -11.06 -11.53 -4.56
C VAL A 67 -11.47 -10.11 -4.18
N LYS A 68 -12.58 -9.60 -4.74
CA LYS A 68 -13.10 -8.26 -4.42
C LYS A 68 -13.44 -8.11 -2.93
N LYS A 69 -14.04 -9.14 -2.31
CA LYS A 69 -14.36 -9.15 -0.88
C LYS A 69 -13.09 -9.13 -0.02
N GLN A 70 -12.09 -9.96 -0.34
CA GLN A 70 -10.83 -10.00 0.40
C GLN A 70 -10.08 -8.67 0.27
N MET A 71 -10.04 -8.08 -0.93
CA MET A 71 -9.43 -6.77 -1.14
C MET A 71 -10.14 -5.67 -0.34
N SER A 72 -11.47 -5.65 -0.36
CA SER A 72 -12.24 -4.66 0.41
C SER A 72 -12.01 -4.80 1.91
N ASN A 73 -11.87 -6.03 2.41
CA ASN A 73 -11.57 -6.27 3.83
C ASN A 73 -10.13 -5.88 4.17
N ALA A 74 -9.17 -6.14 3.26
CA ALA A 74 -7.78 -5.77 3.47
C ALA A 74 -7.60 -4.25 3.60
N LEU A 75 -8.23 -3.49 2.69
CA LEU A 75 -8.20 -2.02 2.69
C LEU A 75 -8.94 -1.36 3.87
N LYS A 76 -9.67 -2.13 4.69
CA LYS A 76 -10.28 -1.62 5.93
C LYS A 76 -9.38 -1.80 7.16
N ILE A 77 -8.34 -2.63 7.03
CA ILE A 77 -7.43 -2.98 8.13
C ILE A 77 -6.14 -2.16 8.04
N ILE A 78 -5.69 -1.90 6.81
CA ILE A 78 -4.62 -0.95 6.48
C ILE A 78 -5.22 0.46 6.54
#